data_AF-A0A7R9YVF3-F1
#
_entry.id   AF-A0A7R9YVF3-F1
#
_cell.length_a   1.000
_cell.length_b   1.000
_cell.length_c   1.000
_cell.angle_alpha   90.00
_cell.angle_beta   90.00
_cell.angle_gamma   90.00
#
_symmetry.space_group_name_H-M   'P 1'
#
loop_
_entity.id
_entity.type
_entity.pdbx_description
1 polymer ?
#
loop_
_entity_poly.entity_id
_entity_poly.type
_entity_poly.pdbx_seq_one_letter_code
_entity_poly.pdbx_strand_id
1 'polypeptide(L)'
;HAEYGWMMHEEGESGVAAHQLELAVAAVAAGGGNLRGAVAACQVASQFSNHAADPNDEPELADYRFRLAQVYWTLGGGKRSERGTGAHAALLAAAAVPGRHQAGAFGWLGRWYQEVAHDAHRAIKCYQRSVSLDPTQEAAGCELVGLLV
;
A
#
# COMPACT_ATOMS: atom_id res chain seq x y z
N HIS A 1 -38.17 10.69 8.14
CA HIS A 1 -37.51 9.53 8.76
C HIS A 1 -36.64 8.84 7.71
N ALA A 2 -35.41 9.30 7.50
CA ALA A 2 -34.47 8.71 6.55
C ALA A 2 -33.00 9.04 6.91
N GLU A 3 -32.60 8.92 8.17
CA GLU A 3 -31.27 9.39 8.64
C GLU A 3 -30.41 8.34 9.35
N TYR A 4 -30.66 7.04 9.18
CA TYR A 4 -29.82 6.01 9.84
C TYR A 4 -29.37 4.87 8.90
N GLY A 5 -29.20 5.14 7.60
CA GLY A 5 -28.68 4.16 6.63
C GLY A 5 -27.16 4.14 6.46
N TRP A 6 -26.48 5.22 6.87
CA TRP A 6 -25.04 5.41 6.61
C TRP A 6 -24.14 4.97 7.77
N MET A 7 -24.71 4.66 8.94
CA MET A 7 -23.95 4.39 10.17
C MET A 7 -23.52 2.92 10.34
N MET A 8 -23.92 2.01 9.45
CA MET A 8 -23.62 0.58 9.57
C MET A 8 -22.64 0.05 8.51
N HIS A 9 -22.12 0.90 7.62
CA HIS A 9 -21.19 0.48 6.56
C HIS A 9 -19.71 0.81 6.83
N GLU A 10 -19.39 1.66 7.81
CA GLU A 10 -17.99 2.07 8.06
C GLU A 10 -17.28 1.23 9.12
N GLU A 11 -17.99 0.62 10.07
CA GLU A 11 -17.37 -0.27 11.07
C GLU A 11 -16.90 -1.62 10.48
N GLY A 12 -17.50 -2.06 9.38
CA GLY A 12 -17.16 -3.33 8.72
C GLY A 12 -15.88 -3.27 7.90
N GLU A 13 -15.58 -2.14 7.25
CA GLU A 13 -14.42 -2.03 6.36
C GLU A 13 -13.10 -1.96 7.12
N SER A 14 -13.08 -1.39 8.33
CA SER A 14 -11.87 -1.30 9.18
C SER A 14 -11.46 -2.67 9.73
N GLY A 15 -12.41 -3.46 10.23
CA GLY A 15 -12.16 -4.82 10.72
C GLY A 15 -11.79 -5.79 9.61
N VAL A 16 -12.47 -5.70 8.46
CA VAL A 16 -12.13 -6.48 7.25
C VAL A 16 -10.77 -6.07 6.71
N ALA A 17 -10.52 -4.76 6.76
CA ALA A 17 -9.23 -4.07 6.72
C ALA A 17 -8.19 -4.91 7.45
N ALA A 18 -8.07 -4.66 8.76
CA ALA A 18 -7.17 -5.26 9.73
C ALA A 18 -6.99 -6.77 9.55
N HIS A 19 -8.09 -7.51 9.46
CA HIS A 19 -8.09 -8.95 9.29
C HIS A 19 -7.42 -9.38 7.98
N GLN A 20 -7.58 -8.65 6.88
CA GLN A 20 -6.90 -8.96 5.62
C GLN A 20 -5.38 -8.82 5.69
N LEU A 21 -4.82 -7.83 6.41
CA LEU A 21 -3.38 -7.76 6.63
C LEU A 21 -2.90 -8.88 7.55
N GLU A 22 -3.63 -9.21 8.61
CA GLU A 22 -3.26 -10.33 9.48
C GLU A 22 -3.21 -11.64 8.69
N LEU A 23 -4.22 -11.90 7.86
CA LEU A 23 -4.23 -13.06 6.95
C LEU A 23 -3.10 -12.99 5.92
N ALA A 24 -2.84 -11.83 5.33
CA ALA A 24 -1.77 -11.66 4.36
C ALA A 24 -0.38 -11.86 5.00
N VAL A 25 -0.17 -11.37 6.22
CA VAL A 25 1.06 -11.55 7.00
C VAL A 25 1.23 -13.00 7.43
N ALA A 26 0.15 -13.65 7.90
CA ALA A 26 0.16 -15.08 8.21
C ALA A 26 0.49 -15.91 6.97
N ALA A 27 -0.02 -15.52 5.79
CA ALA A 27 0.32 -16.15 4.51
C ALA A 27 1.81 -15.93 4.13
N VAL A 28 2.39 -14.76 4.40
CA VAL A 28 3.84 -14.51 4.21
C VAL A 28 4.66 -15.35 5.18
N ALA A 29 4.24 -15.49 6.43
CA ALA A 29 4.95 -16.28 7.44
C ALA A 29 4.89 -17.79 7.12
N ALA A 30 3.80 -18.26 6.53
CA ALA A 30 3.60 -19.66 6.15
C ALA A 30 4.24 -20.04 4.81
N GLY A 31 4.27 -19.12 3.84
CA GLY A 31 4.97 -19.32 2.56
C GLY A 31 6.42 -18.91 2.70
N GLY A 32 7.36 -19.88 2.71
CA GLY A 32 8.80 -19.71 2.96
C GLY A 32 9.61 -18.80 2.01
N GLY A 33 9.07 -17.64 1.61
CA GLY A 33 9.73 -16.59 0.87
C GLY A 33 10.58 -15.71 1.80
N ASN A 34 11.80 -15.43 1.33
CA ASN A 34 12.78 -14.46 1.81
C ASN A 34 12.52 -13.86 3.22
N LEU A 35 13.25 -14.37 4.23
CA LEU A 35 13.20 -13.95 5.63
C LEU A 35 13.23 -12.42 5.83
N ARG A 36 13.91 -11.67 4.96
CA ARG A 36 13.92 -10.20 5.00
C ARG A 36 12.55 -9.57 4.72
N GLY A 37 11.78 -10.13 3.79
CA GLY A 37 10.42 -9.67 3.46
C GLY A 37 9.41 -10.03 4.54
N ALA A 38 9.56 -11.21 5.16
CA ALA A 38 8.74 -11.64 6.29
C ALA A 38 8.97 -10.78 7.54
N VAL A 39 10.23 -10.44 7.85
CA VAL A 39 10.56 -9.54 8.97
C VAL A 39 10.02 -8.13 8.75
N ALA A 40 10.15 -7.59 7.53
CA ALA A 40 9.58 -6.28 7.20
C ALA A 40 8.04 -6.28 7.31
N ALA A 41 7.37 -7.33 6.84
CA ALA A 41 5.92 -7.49 6.97
C ALA A 41 5.48 -7.63 8.44
N CYS A 42 6.18 -8.42 9.25
CA CYS A 42 5.92 -8.54 10.68
C CYS A 42 6.18 -7.23 11.44
N GLN A 43 7.22 -6.46 11.10
CA GLN A 43 7.49 -5.15 11.71
C GLN A 43 6.38 -4.14 11.38
N VAL A 44 5.93 -4.15 10.12
CA VAL A 44 4.80 -3.33 9.65
C VAL A 44 3.50 -3.76 10.32
N ALA A 45 3.29 -5.03 10.62
CA ALA A 45 2.12 -5.51 11.37
C ALA A 45 2.21 -5.14 12.86
N SER A 46 3.35 -5.39 13.51
CA SER A 46 3.54 -5.18 14.95
C SER A 46 3.48 -3.72 15.38
N GLN A 47 3.86 -2.79 14.50
CA GLN A 47 3.72 -1.36 14.77
C GLN A 47 2.24 -0.91 14.83
N PHE A 48 1.30 -1.69 14.28
CA PHE A 48 -0.08 -1.27 14.04
C PHE A 48 -1.11 -2.08 14.82
N SER A 49 -0.80 -3.28 15.29
CA SER A 49 -1.64 -3.99 16.28
C SER A 49 -1.93 -3.16 17.53
N ASN A 50 -1.14 -2.11 17.80
CA ASN A 50 -1.30 -1.21 18.94
C ASN A 50 -2.14 0.06 18.65
N HIS A 51 -2.51 0.33 17.39
CA HIS A 51 -3.41 1.42 17.02
C HIS A 51 -4.66 0.82 16.39
N ALA A 52 -5.73 0.72 17.18
CA ALA A 52 -7.05 0.44 16.64
C ALA A 52 -7.42 1.62 15.72
N ALA A 53 -7.33 1.41 14.40
CA ALA A 53 -7.68 2.44 13.43
C ALA A 53 -9.15 2.83 13.64
N ASP A 54 -9.39 4.09 13.96
CA ASP A 54 -10.74 4.60 14.11
C ASP A 54 -11.40 4.56 12.73
N PRO A 55 -12.56 3.91 12.54
CA PRO A 55 -13.17 3.73 11.22
C PRO A 55 -13.55 5.05 10.53
N ASN A 56 -13.60 6.18 11.27
CA ASN A 56 -13.85 7.50 10.71
C ASN A 56 -12.59 8.22 10.20
N ASP A 57 -11.39 7.71 10.52
CA ASP A 57 -10.13 8.31 10.08
C ASP A 57 -9.70 7.74 8.72
N GLU A 58 -10.28 8.31 7.67
CA GLU A 58 -9.93 8.07 6.26
C GLU A 58 -8.41 8.04 5.96
N PRO A 59 -7.56 8.92 6.54
CA PRO A 59 -6.11 8.84 6.33
C PRO A 59 -5.45 7.64 7.02
N GLU A 60 -5.97 7.13 8.13
CA GLU A 60 -5.47 5.92 8.78
C GLU A 60 -5.80 4.67 7.96
N LEU A 61 -7.02 4.61 7.43
CA LEU A 61 -7.45 3.55 6.52
C LEU A 61 -6.60 3.52 5.24
N ALA A 62 -6.17 4.68 4.75
CA ALA A 62 -5.28 4.76 3.59
C ALA A 62 -3.82 4.37 3.91
N ASP A 63 -3.30 4.75 5.09
CA ASP A 63 -2.03 4.24 5.63
C ASP A 63 -2.06 2.71 5.73
N TYR A 64 -3.20 2.17 6.15
CA TYR A 64 -3.43 0.73 6.25
C TYR A 64 -3.39 0.05 4.88
N ARG A 65 -4.13 0.57 3.90
CA ARG A 65 -4.15 0.06 2.50
C ARG A 65 -2.76 0.11 1.87
N PHE A 66 -1.98 1.16 2.14
CA PHE A 66 -0.59 1.25 1.69
C PHE A 66 0.27 0.10 2.22
N ARG A 67 0.17 -0.21 3.52
CA ARG A 67 0.91 -1.32 4.15
C ARG A 67 0.48 -2.68 3.63
N LEU A 68 -0.82 -2.88 3.44
CA LEU A 68 -1.36 -4.10 2.83
C LEU A 68 -0.77 -4.33 1.43
N ALA A 69 -0.59 -3.27 0.64
CA ALA A 69 0.07 -3.38 -0.65
C ALA A 69 1.53 -3.84 -0.57
N GLN A 70 2.28 -3.38 0.43
CA GLN A 70 3.65 -3.82 0.66
C GLN A 70 3.70 -5.32 1.00
N VAL A 71 2.76 -5.81 1.81
CA VAL A 71 2.65 -7.25 2.11
C VAL A 71 2.25 -8.04 0.86
N TYR A 72 1.32 -7.54 0.04
CA TYR A 72 1.02 -8.18 -1.25
C TYR A 72 2.20 -8.20 -2.20
N TRP A 73 3.05 -7.17 -2.15
CA TRP A 73 4.29 -7.15 -2.92
C TRP A 73 5.29 -8.20 -2.45
N THR A 74 5.44 -8.41 -1.13
CA THR A 74 6.33 -9.44 -0.58
C THR A 74 5.79 -10.87 -0.80
N LEU A 75 4.47 -11.06 -0.75
CA LEU A 75 3.80 -12.31 -1.12
C LEU A 75 4.10 -12.71 -2.58
N GLY A 76 4.29 -11.73 -3.46
CA GLY A 76 4.61 -11.99 -4.85
C GLY A 76 3.47 -12.67 -5.63
N GLY A 77 3.82 -13.30 -6.75
CA GLY A 77 2.87 -14.01 -7.61
C GLY A 77 1.75 -13.10 -8.15
N GLY A 78 0.54 -13.65 -8.26
CA GLY A 78 -0.63 -12.92 -8.77
C GLY A 78 -0.99 -11.68 -7.94
N LYS A 79 -0.75 -11.71 -6.62
CA LYS A 79 -1.05 -10.57 -5.72
C LYS A 79 -0.14 -9.36 -5.95
N ARG A 80 1.06 -9.59 -6.50
CA ARG A 80 1.98 -8.54 -6.93
C ARG A 80 1.72 -8.10 -8.37
N SER A 81 1.50 -9.05 -9.29
CA SER A 81 1.56 -8.76 -10.73
C SER A 81 0.23 -8.42 -11.39
N GLU A 82 -0.89 -8.78 -10.77
CA GLU A 82 -2.22 -8.58 -11.37
C GLU A 82 -2.66 -7.11 -11.29
N ARG A 83 -3.05 -6.56 -12.44
CA ARG A 83 -3.53 -5.18 -12.55
C ARG A 83 -4.93 -5.07 -11.95
N GLY A 84 -5.13 -4.11 -11.07
CA GLY A 84 -6.45 -3.82 -10.49
C GLY A 84 -6.85 -4.71 -9.32
N THR A 85 -5.97 -5.60 -8.86
CA THR A 85 -6.16 -6.40 -7.64
C THR A 85 -4.89 -6.35 -6.77
N GLY A 86 -4.96 -6.94 -5.57
CA GLY A 86 -3.79 -7.12 -4.70
C GLY A 86 -3.06 -5.81 -4.39
N ALA A 87 -1.73 -5.82 -4.62
CA ALA A 87 -0.88 -4.67 -4.37
C ALA A 87 -1.29 -3.44 -5.18
N HIS A 88 -1.66 -3.61 -6.45
CA HIS A 88 -2.01 -2.49 -7.32
C HIS A 88 -3.28 -1.77 -6.87
N ALA A 89 -4.34 -2.52 -6.54
CA ALA A 89 -5.59 -1.95 -6.05
C ALA A 89 -5.39 -1.22 -4.71
N ALA A 90 -4.65 -1.84 -3.79
CA ALA A 90 -4.38 -1.28 -2.47
C ALA A 90 -3.53 0.01 -2.56
N LEU A 91 -2.54 0.08 -3.46
CA LEU A 91 -1.76 1.30 -3.71
C LEU A 91 -2.59 2.43 -4.31
N LEU A 92 -3.50 2.12 -5.24
CA LEU A 92 -4.38 3.13 -5.83
C LEU A 92 -5.34 3.71 -4.78
N ALA A 93 -5.92 2.86 -3.94
CA ALA A 93 -6.80 3.30 -2.87
C ALA A 93 -6.06 4.15 -1.83
N ALA A 94 -4.81 3.80 -1.50
CA ALA A 94 -3.97 4.60 -0.62
C ALA A 94 -3.53 5.93 -1.26
N ALA A 95 -3.20 5.95 -2.54
CA ALA A 95 -2.77 7.17 -3.23
C ALA A 95 -3.93 8.16 -3.45
N ALA A 96 -5.17 7.67 -3.49
CA ALA A 96 -6.37 8.49 -3.67
C ALA A 96 -6.66 9.39 -2.46
N VAL A 97 -6.28 8.96 -1.26
CA VAL A 97 -6.49 9.72 -0.02
C VAL A 97 -5.27 10.61 0.25
N PRO A 98 -5.46 11.91 0.53
CA PRO A 98 -4.35 12.79 0.90
C PRO A 98 -3.86 12.48 2.32
N GLY A 99 -2.55 12.31 2.48
CA GLY A 99 -1.94 12.03 3.77
C GLY A 99 -0.44 11.73 3.67
N ARG A 100 0.19 11.44 4.81
CA ARG A 100 1.63 11.10 4.88
C ARG A 100 2.02 9.88 4.04
N HIS A 101 1.13 8.89 3.93
CA HIS A 101 1.35 7.69 3.11
C HIS A 101 1.35 7.97 1.62
N GLN A 102 0.75 9.08 1.18
CA GLN A 102 0.47 9.32 -0.24
C GLN A 102 1.75 9.36 -1.08
N ALA A 103 2.81 10.02 -0.59
CA ALA A 103 4.10 10.04 -1.26
C ALA A 103 4.67 8.62 -1.42
N GLY A 104 4.70 7.85 -0.32
CA GLY A 104 5.10 6.45 -0.34
C GLY A 104 4.27 5.60 -1.30
N ALA A 105 2.95 5.77 -1.33
CA ALA A 105 2.04 5.06 -2.21
C ALA A 105 2.35 5.33 -3.69
N PHE A 106 2.60 6.59 -4.07
CA PHE A 106 3.04 6.93 -5.42
C PHE A 106 4.40 6.34 -5.77
N GLY A 107 5.36 6.30 -4.84
CA GLY A 107 6.65 5.64 -5.05
C GLY A 107 6.49 4.14 -5.33
N TRP A 108 5.71 3.43 -4.53
CA TRP A 108 5.44 2.00 -4.73
C TRP A 108 4.63 1.73 -6.01
N LEU A 109 3.70 2.62 -6.37
CA LEU A 109 2.95 2.53 -7.61
C LEU A 109 3.86 2.73 -8.82
N GLY A 110 4.82 3.65 -8.74
CA GLY A 110 5.86 3.84 -9.76
C GLY A 110 6.67 2.57 -9.98
N ARG A 111 7.08 1.92 -8.88
CA ARG A 111 7.80 0.64 -8.92
C ARG A 111 6.98 -0.47 -9.56
N TRP A 112 5.69 -0.53 -9.26
CA TRP A 112 4.78 -1.48 -9.90
C TRP A 112 4.70 -1.23 -11.41
N TYR A 113 4.55 0.02 -11.85
CA TYR A 113 4.51 0.34 -13.28
C TYR A 113 5.81 0.01 -14.00
N GLN A 114 6.96 0.21 -13.36
CA GLN A 114 8.28 -0.10 -13.91
C GLN A 114 8.56 -1.61 -13.98
N GLU A 115 8.37 -2.33 -12.88
CA GLU A 115 8.76 -3.74 -12.77
C GLU A 115 7.71 -4.72 -13.30
N VAL A 116 6.42 -4.39 -13.20
CA VAL A 116 5.31 -5.30 -13.56
C VAL A 116 4.69 -4.90 -14.90
N ALA A 117 4.28 -3.63 -15.03
CA ALA A 117 3.60 -3.18 -16.26
C ALA A 117 4.58 -2.78 -17.38
N HIS A 118 5.87 -2.67 -17.07
CA HIS A 118 6.90 -2.16 -17.97
C HIS A 118 6.52 -0.83 -18.65
N ASP A 119 5.80 0.04 -17.93
CA ASP A 119 5.35 1.36 -18.39
C ASP A 119 6.18 2.45 -17.71
N ALA A 120 7.32 2.77 -18.34
CA ALA A 120 8.25 3.78 -17.84
C ALA A 120 7.62 5.18 -17.77
N HIS A 121 6.72 5.52 -18.70
CA HIS A 121 6.11 6.85 -18.74
C HIS A 121 5.16 7.07 -17.56
N ARG A 122 4.37 6.06 -17.17
CA ARG A 122 3.57 6.12 -15.94
C ARG A 122 4.44 6.06 -14.69
N ALA A 123 5.48 5.22 -14.68
CA ALA A 123 6.40 5.12 -13.55
C ALA A 123 7.05 6.47 -13.24
N ILE A 124 7.58 7.16 -14.25
CA ILE A 124 8.18 8.51 -14.13
C ILE A 124 7.19 9.49 -13.48
N LYS A 125 5.93 9.53 -13.95
CA LYS A 125 4.90 10.42 -13.39
C LYS A 125 4.59 10.11 -11.92
N CYS A 126 4.51 8.83 -11.58
CA CYS A 126 4.30 8.38 -10.20
C CYS A 126 5.47 8.79 -9.30
N TYR A 127 6.71 8.59 -9.74
CA TYR A 127 7.88 8.99 -8.97
C TYR A 127 8.03 10.51 -8.84
N GLN A 128 7.79 11.27 -9.91
CA GLN A 128 7.74 12.73 -9.86
C GLN A 128 6.72 13.21 -8.84
N ARG A 129 5.51 12.61 -8.83
CA ARG A 129 4.48 12.94 -7.85
C ARG A 129 4.91 12.60 -6.42
N SER A 130 5.53 11.43 -6.21
CA SER A 130 6.07 11.03 -4.91
C SER A 130 7.06 12.06 -4.37
N VAL A 131 8.08 12.42 -5.15
CA VAL A 131 9.12 13.38 -4.73
C VAL A 131 8.57 14.80 -4.57
N SER A 132 7.56 15.17 -5.37
CA SER A 132 6.89 16.47 -5.22
C SER A 132 6.08 16.57 -3.92
N LEU A 133 5.53 15.45 -3.44
CA LEU A 133 4.76 15.40 -2.19
C LEU A 133 5.69 15.31 -0.97
N ASP A 134 6.75 14.50 -1.07
CA ASP A 134 7.77 14.37 -0.04
C ASP A 134 9.16 14.26 -0.67
N PRO A 135 9.97 15.33 -0.62
CA PRO A 135 11.31 15.32 -1.20
C PRO A 135 12.30 14.43 -0.42
N THR A 136 11.93 13.96 0.77
CA THR A 136 12.76 13.03 1.56
C THR A 136 12.66 11.58 1.07
N GLN A 137 11.79 11.31 0.10
CA GLN A 137 11.63 10.00 -0.53
C GLN A 137 12.78 9.68 -1.50
N GLU A 138 13.98 9.46 -0.95
CA GLU A 138 15.21 9.15 -1.70
C GLU A 138 15.03 7.98 -2.67
N ALA A 139 14.33 6.92 -2.24
CA ALA A 139 14.09 5.75 -3.09
C ALA A 139 13.33 6.11 -4.38
N ALA A 140 12.30 6.96 -4.30
CA ALA A 140 11.55 7.41 -5.47
C ALA A 140 12.39 8.34 -6.35
N GLY A 141 13.25 9.18 -5.75
CA GLY A 141 14.19 10.02 -6.47
C GLY A 141 15.24 9.22 -7.25
N CYS A 142 15.85 8.22 -6.63
CA CYS A 142 16.84 7.35 -7.27
C CYS A 142 16.25 6.58 -8.45
N GLU A 143 15.06 5.98 -8.28
CA GLU A 143 14.37 5.27 -9.36
C GLU A 143 13.97 6.22 -10.51
N LEU A 144 13.52 7.44 -10.19
CA LEU A 144 13.23 8.45 -11.19
C LEU A 144 14.46 8.82 -12.02
N VAL A 145 15.60 9.08 -11.37
CA VAL A 145 16.86 9.39 -12.09
C VAL A 145 17.27 8.22 -12.97
N GLY A 146 17.17 6.98 -12.47
CA GLY A 146 17.49 5.77 -13.24
C GLY A 146 16.63 5.59 -14.50
N LEU A 147 15.40 6.09 -14.52
CA LEU A 147 14.50 6.03 -15.68
C LEU A 147 14.68 7.18 -16.68
N LEU A 148 15.42 8.24 -16.32
CA LEU A 148 15.65 9.42 -17.15
C LEU A 148 17.01 9.42 -17.87
N VAL A 149 17.85 8.42 -17.59
CA VAL A 149 19.15 8.15 -18.24
C VAL A 149 18.97 7.19 -19.41
#